data_AF-A0A7T5VBM2-F1
#
_entry.id   AF-A0A7T5VBM2-F1
#
_cell.length_a   1.000
_cell.length_b   1.000
_cell.length_c   1.000
_cell.angle_alpha   90.00
_cell.angle_beta   90.00
_cell.angle_gamma   90.00
#
_symmetry.space_group_name_H-M   'P 1'
#
loop_
_entity.id
_entity.type
_entity.pdbx_description
1 polymer ?
#
loop_
_entity_poly.entity_id
_entity_poly.type
_entity_poly.pdbx_seq_one_letter_code
_entity_poly.pdbx_strand_id
1 'polypeptide(L)'
;MSDPFWAYLERLPGNSAALFDWDKALSGWDRYPLFRDHFLQLTKNHATAVDCPTECGLGCPRSVVTHVKTNIRAICNEKEYPAVQLTTRQTLIYRLKQSAINGAICAALGIEHRESKFDGLPHTWRLGDFIPTAGMDFPVVLTMQDSKDALAEVVRSLCLSIPKPFVLIAPTRLHLSPAVETLLAQRSSPFIALNEELHLGDEPRFLTRRDKAAIFAPLIGQVPEPDSGGTVFFPTPPGTTWPQIKIQFRDGHTVTIWAGEKTGRYSYGEMGMLNRKNNKPTVQWRWLEGFANSHGEIDWKNKYSAVTLKKQKQELSKRLRAFFRIEDDPIEWIKETKTYRCKFRILPEGDEVY
;
A
#
# COMPACT_ATOMS: atom_id res chain seq x y z
N MET A 1 -16.54 -13.82 -11.61
CA MET A 1 -15.47 -14.39 -12.47
C MET A 1 -14.24 -13.49 -12.36
N SER A 2 -13.02 -14.06 -12.31
CA SER A 2 -11.77 -13.31 -12.31
C SER A 2 -11.49 -12.75 -13.70
N ASP A 3 -10.90 -11.56 -13.80
CA ASP A 3 -10.55 -11.01 -15.09
C ASP A 3 -9.39 -11.82 -15.72
N PRO A 4 -9.55 -12.35 -16.95
CA PRO A 4 -8.61 -13.31 -17.52
C PRO A 4 -7.25 -12.72 -17.86
N PHE A 5 -7.15 -11.39 -18.01
CA PHE A 5 -5.91 -10.75 -18.41
C PHE A 5 -4.78 -10.93 -17.38
N TRP A 6 -5.08 -11.02 -16.08
CA TRP A 6 -4.05 -11.21 -15.06
C TRP A 6 -3.24 -12.49 -15.29
N ALA A 7 -3.93 -13.60 -15.58
CA ALA A 7 -3.29 -14.87 -15.89
C ALA A 7 -2.58 -14.83 -17.24
N TYR A 8 -3.09 -14.05 -18.20
CA TYR A 8 -2.46 -13.90 -19.50
C TYR A 8 -1.13 -13.13 -19.41
N LEU A 9 -1.03 -12.10 -18.56
CA LEU A 9 0.21 -11.34 -18.35
C LEU A 9 1.38 -12.22 -17.90
N GLU A 10 1.13 -13.19 -17.01
CA GLU A 10 2.17 -14.10 -16.51
C GLU A 10 2.67 -15.11 -17.55
N ARG A 11 1.95 -15.26 -18.65
CA ARG A 11 2.34 -16.13 -19.77
C ARG A 11 2.93 -15.36 -20.94
N LEU A 12 2.95 -14.03 -20.87
CA LEU A 12 3.38 -13.15 -21.94
C LEU A 12 4.81 -12.65 -21.71
N PRO A 13 5.79 -13.11 -22.49
CA PRO A 13 7.15 -12.58 -22.42
C PRO A 13 7.16 -11.06 -22.61
N GLY A 14 7.70 -10.34 -21.62
CA GLY A 14 7.82 -8.88 -21.66
C GLY A 14 6.49 -8.12 -21.71
N ASN A 15 5.37 -8.75 -21.34
CA ASN A 15 4.02 -8.18 -21.36
C ASN A 15 3.67 -7.54 -22.73
N SER A 16 4.07 -8.21 -23.81
CA SER A 16 3.98 -7.70 -25.18
C SER A 16 3.58 -8.83 -26.14
N ALA A 17 2.63 -8.55 -27.03
CA ALA A 17 2.14 -9.53 -28.01
C ALA A 17 1.57 -8.84 -29.26
N ALA A 18 1.33 -9.59 -30.33
CA ALA A 18 0.59 -9.06 -31.48
C ALA A 18 -0.86 -8.75 -31.07
N LEU A 19 -1.49 -7.77 -31.71
CA LEU A 19 -2.91 -7.49 -31.44
C LEU A 19 -3.78 -8.73 -31.69
N PHE A 20 -3.43 -9.57 -32.67
CA PHE A 20 -4.07 -10.86 -32.90
C PHE A 20 -4.09 -11.75 -31.64
N ASP A 21 -2.95 -11.84 -30.94
CA ASP A 21 -2.81 -12.73 -29.78
C ASP A 21 -3.59 -12.18 -28.58
N TRP A 22 -3.55 -10.85 -28.37
CA TRP A 22 -4.37 -10.17 -27.36
C TRP A 22 -5.88 -10.37 -27.62
N ASP A 23 -6.32 -10.14 -28.87
CA ASP A 23 -7.71 -10.32 -29.28
C ASP A 23 -8.16 -11.76 -29.07
N LYS A 24 -7.33 -12.73 -29.45
CA LYS A 24 -7.64 -14.14 -29.27
C LYS A 24 -7.75 -14.51 -27.79
N ALA A 25 -6.74 -14.18 -27.00
CA ALA A 25 -6.65 -14.56 -25.59
C ALA A 25 -7.77 -13.94 -24.73
N LEU A 26 -8.24 -12.75 -25.09
CA LEU A 26 -9.21 -11.97 -24.28
C LEU A 26 -10.56 -11.75 -24.97
N SER A 27 -10.82 -12.38 -26.13
CA SER A 27 -12.06 -12.23 -26.92
C SER A 27 -13.35 -12.46 -26.13
N GLY A 28 -13.37 -13.40 -25.18
CA GLY A 28 -14.53 -13.71 -24.36
C GLY A 28 -14.75 -12.76 -23.17
N TRP A 29 -13.88 -11.77 -22.98
CA TRP A 29 -13.96 -10.82 -21.88
C TRP A 29 -14.57 -9.50 -22.36
N ASP A 30 -15.78 -9.22 -21.90
CA ASP A 30 -16.58 -8.02 -22.22
C ASP A 30 -15.82 -6.69 -21.99
N ARG A 31 -14.94 -6.64 -20.99
CA ARG A 31 -14.12 -5.45 -20.69
C ARG A 31 -12.82 -5.36 -21.47
N TYR A 32 -12.50 -6.33 -22.34
CA TYR A 32 -11.27 -6.30 -23.13
C TYR A 32 -11.12 -5.04 -24.01
N PRO A 33 -12.15 -4.51 -24.71
CA PRO A 33 -12.00 -3.26 -25.46
C PRO A 33 -11.56 -2.09 -24.59
N LEU A 34 -12.18 -1.94 -23.40
CA LEU A 34 -11.81 -0.93 -22.42
C LEU A 34 -10.37 -1.12 -21.95
N PHE A 35 -9.98 -2.35 -21.64
CA PHE A 35 -8.61 -2.68 -21.24
C PHE A 35 -7.58 -2.35 -22.32
N ARG A 36 -7.83 -2.80 -23.56
CA ARG A 36 -6.95 -2.59 -24.72
C ARG A 36 -6.70 -1.11 -24.94
N ASP A 37 -7.76 -0.30 -24.91
CA ASP A 37 -7.68 1.10 -25.30
C ASP A 37 -7.00 1.98 -24.23
N HIS A 38 -6.93 1.52 -22.97
CA HIS A 38 -6.39 2.30 -21.84
C HIS A 38 -5.06 1.76 -21.27
N PHE A 39 -4.87 0.44 -21.29
CA PHE A 39 -3.73 -0.23 -20.66
C PHE A 39 -2.75 -0.86 -21.63
N LEU A 40 -3.05 -0.89 -22.94
CA LEU A 40 -2.09 -1.28 -23.96
C LEU A 40 -1.58 -0.07 -24.74
N GLN A 41 -0.31 -0.12 -25.12
CA GLN A 41 0.33 0.89 -25.95
C GLN A 41 0.93 0.24 -27.19
N LEU A 42 0.72 0.89 -28.34
CA LEU A 42 1.29 0.46 -29.61
C LEU A 42 2.82 0.63 -29.60
N THR A 43 3.53 -0.39 -30.07
CA THR A 43 4.97 -0.32 -30.29
C THR A 43 5.29 -0.03 -31.76
N LYS A 44 6.57 0.20 -32.08
CA LYS A 44 7.03 0.38 -33.47
C LYS A 44 7.22 -0.95 -34.21
N ASN A 45 6.97 -2.08 -33.57
CA ASN A 45 7.31 -3.40 -34.08
C ASN A 45 6.08 -4.10 -34.67
N HIS A 46 6.33 -4.96 -35.65
CA HIS A 46 5.36 -5.89 -36.21
C HIS A 46 5.72 -7.31 -35.83
N ALA A 47 4.69 -8.14 -35.63
CA ALA A 47 4.83 -9.55 -35.34
C ALA A 47 5.34 -10.32 -36.56
N THR A 48 6.41 -11.09 -36.37
CA THR A 48 6.92 -12.05 -37.36
C THR A 48 6.27 -13.43 -37.19
N ALA A 49 5.64 -13.68 -36.04
CA ALA A 49 4.84 -14.85 -35.75
C ALA A 49 3.69 -14.47 -34.80
N VAL A 50 2.61 -15.25 -34.83
CA VAL A 50 1.46 -15.15 -33.91
C VAL A 50 1.14 -16.51 -33.32
N ASP A 51 0.45 -16.54 -32.18
CA ASP A 51 0.05 -17.77 -31.52
C ASP A 51 -0.90 -18.58 -32.41
N CYS A 52 -0.76 -19.91 -32.38
CA CYS A 52 -1.61 -20.78 -33.19
C CYS A 52 -3.07 -20.64 -32.77
N PRO A 53 -4.00 -20.24 -33.66
CA PRO A 53 -5.42 -20.14 -33.31
C PRO A 53 -6.11 -21.48 -33.13
N THR A 54 -5.52 -22.57 -33.61
CA THR A 54 -6.12 -23.92 -33.65
C THR A 54 -5.68 -24.77 -32.45
N GLU A 55 -6.49 -25.76 -32.09
CA GLU A 55 -6.14 -26.83 -31.13
C GLU A 55 -5.11 -27.81 -31.71
N CYS A 56 -3.99 -27.30 -32.20
CA CYS A 56 -2.88 -28.16 -32.57
C CYS A 56 -2.17 -28.64 -31.29
N GLY A 57 -2.00 -29.95 -31.11
CA GLY A 57 -1.31 -30.51 -29.94
C GLY A 57 0.15 -30.04 -29.78
N LEU A 58 0.73 -29.44 -30.83
CA LEU A 58 2.09 -28.90 -30.84
C LEU A 58 2.20 -27.47 -30.33
N GLY A 59 1.09 -26.71 -30.24
CA GLY A 59 1.11 -25.30 -29.80
C GLY A 59 2.05 -24.38 -30.58
N CYS A 60 2.43 -24.73 -31.82
CA CYS A 60 3.51 -24.06 -32.55
C CYS A 60 3.12 -22.63 -33.03
N PRO A 61 4.00 -21.63 -32.88
CA PRO A 61 3.72 -20.28 -33.40
C PRO A 61 3.61 -20.33 -34.94
N ARG A 62 2.70 -19.51 -35.49
CA ARG A 62 2.47 -19.39 -36.93
C ARG A 62 3.24 -18.22 -37.50
N SER A 63 4.02 -18.45 -38.55
CA SER A 63 4.83 -17.43 -39.23
C SER A 63 3.94 -16.42 -39.95
N VAL A 64 4.17 -15.12 -39.73
CA VAL A 64 3.47 -14.04 -40.42
C VAL A 64 4.17 -13.76 -41.74
N VAL A 65 3.50 -14.03 -42.86
CA VAL A 65 4.00 -13.79 -44.22
C VAL A 65 3.17 -12.70 -44.88
N THR A 66 3.85 -11.67 -45.38
CA THR A 66 3.25 -10.55 -46.11
C THR A 66 3.55 -10.71 -47.59
N HIS A 67 2.55 -11.08 -48.39
CA HIS A 67 2.69 -11.14 -49.86
C HIS A 67 2.53 -9.75 -50.48
N VAL A 68 1.52 -9.01 -50.02
CA VAL A 68 1.28 -7.58 -50.30
C VAL A 68 0.63 -6.95 -49.07
N LYS A 69 0.55 -5.61 -48.97
CA LYS A 69 0.01 -4.90 -47.79
C LYS A 69 -1.39 -5.39 -47.35
N THR A 70 -2.22 -5.84 -48.29
CA THR A 70 -3.58 -6.34 -48.04
C THR A 70 -3.65 -7.87 -47.89
N ASN A 71 -2.56 -8.59 -48.14
CA ASN A 71 -2.49 -10.05 -48.07
C ASN A 71 -1.40 -10.48 -47.10
N ILE A 72 -1.76 -10.48 -45.83
CA ILE A 72 -0.93 -10.93 -44.72
C ILE A 72 -1.54 -12.23 -44.19
N ARG A 73 -0.72 -13.28 -44.04
CA ARG A 73 -1.18 -14.62 -43.63
C ARG A 73 -0.31 -15.17 -42.50
N ALA A 74 -0.96 -15.80 -41.51
CA ALA A 74 -0.30 -16.61 -40.49
C ALA A 74 -0.25 -18.08 -40.94
N ILE A 75 0.94 -18.56 -41.27
CA ILE A 75 1.20 -19.89 -41.84
C ILE A 75 1.59 -20.87 -40.73
N CYS A 76 0.95 -22.04 -40.70
CA CYS A 76 1.36 -23.15 -39.86
C CYS A 76 2.61 -23.80 -40.46
N ASN A 77 3.75 -23.72 -39.74
CA ASN A 77 5.02 -24.27 -40.22
C ASN A 77 4.98 -25.80 -40.34
N GLU A 78 4.21 -26.46 -39.48
CA GLU A 78 3.97 -27.91 -39.50
C GLU A 78 2.98 -28.36 -40.58
N LYS A 79 2.33 -27.41 -41.28
CA LYS A 79 1.35 -27.66 -42.35
C LYS A 79 0.11 -28.47 -41.93
N GLU A 80 -0.11 -28.66 -40.63
CA GLU A 80 -1.27 -29.35 -40.05
C GLU A 80 -2.59 -28.61 -40.28
N TYR A 81 -2.54 -27.28 -40.40
CA TYR A 81 -3.74 -26.44 -40.50
C TYR A 81 -3.58 -25.34 -41.57
N PRO A 82 -4.69 -24.91 -42.21
CA PRO A 82 -4.64 -23.89 -43.25
C PRO A 82 -4.20 -22.52 -42.69
N ALA A 83 -3.58 -21.72 -43.57
CA ALA A 83 -3.11 -20.38 -43.22
C ALA A 83 -4.28 -19.43 -42.92
N VAL A 84 -4.13 -18.63 -41.86
CA VAL A 84 -5.15 -17.71 -41.36
C VAL A 84 -4.88 -16.31 -41.92
N GLN A 85 -5.92 -15.65 -42.42
CA GLN A 85 -5.80 -14.28 -42.91
C GLN A 85 -5.65 -13.31 -41.74
N LEU A 86 -4.68 -12.40 -41.82
CA LEU A 86 -4.48 -11.31 -40.86
C LEU A 86 -4.73 -9.96 -41.53
N THR A 87 -5.18 -9.00 -40.73
CA THR A 87 -5.17 -7.58 -41.10
C THR A 87 -3.82 -6.94 -40.72
N THR A 88 -3.47 -5.82 -41.34
CA THR A 88 -2.26 -5.05 -40.96
C THR A 88 -2.30 -4.63 -39.49
N ARG A 89 -3.49 -4.31 -38.95
CA ARG A 89 -3.65 -3.94 -37.54
C ARG A 89 -3.35 -5.11 -36.60
N GLN A 90 -3.71 -6.33 -36.99
CA GLN A 90 -3.48 -7.55 -36.20
C GLN A 90 -2.00 -7.94 -36.08
N THR A 91 -1.13 -7.46 -36.98
CA THR A 91 0.32 -7.68 -36.87
C THR A 91 1.03 -6.66 -35.98
N LEU A 92 0.35 -5.59 -35.55
CA LEU A 92 0.96 -4.59 -34.70
C LEU A 92 1.22 -5.15 -33.30
N ILE A 93 2.42 -4.93 -32.76
CA ILE A 93 2.75 -5.36 -31.40
C ILE A 93 2.29 -4.30 -30.41
N TYR A 94 1.51 -4.73 -29.43
CA TYR A 94 1.09 -3.94 -28.28
C TYR A 94 1.79 -4.44 -27.03
N ARG A 95 2.21 -3.49 -26.18
CA ARG A 95 2.79 -3.75 -24.87
C ARG A 95 1.89 -3.18 -23.78
N LEU A 96 1.91 -3.81 -22.62
CA LEU A 96 1.34 -3.27 -21.40
C LEU A 96 1.93 -1.89 -21.06
N LYS A 97 1.05 -0.91 -20.83
CA LYS A 97 1.41 0.41 -20.32
C LYS A 97 1.63 0.30 -18.80
N GLN A 98 2.85 -0.11 -18.42
CA GLN A 98 3.17 -0.46 -17.02
C GLN A 98 2.80 0.63 -16.01
N SER A 99 3.13 1.90 -16.27
CA SER A 99 2.83 3.00 -15.34
C SER A 99 1.32 3.22 -15.16
N ALA A 100 0.51 3.00 -16.20
CA ALA A 100 -0.94 3.12 -16.10
C ALA A 100 -1.53 1.99 -15.24
N ILE A 101 -1.04 0.75 -15.40
CA ILE A 101 -1.48 -0.36 -14.55
C ILE A 101 -1.03 -0.18 -13.11
N ASN A 102 0.23 0.19 -12.88
CA ASN A 102 0.75 0.46 -11.54
C ASN A 102 -0.07 1.52 -10.81
N GLY A 103 -0.34 2.65 -11.48
CA GLY A 103 -1.17 3.73 -10.92
C GLY A 103 -2.60 3.27 -10.63
N ALA A 104 -3.22 2.52 -11.54
CA ALA A 104 -4.57 1.99 -11.34
C ALA A 104 -4.64 0.98 -10.17
N ILE A 105 -3.62 0.15 -9.99
CA ILE A 105 -3.51 -0.76 -8.83
C ILE A 105 -3.38 0.04 -7.53
N CYS A 106 -2.52 1.08 -7.50
CA CYS A 106 -2.35 1.92 -6.32
C CYS A 106 -3.65 2.63 -5.94
N ALA A 107 -4.35 3.19 -6.92
CA ALA A 107 -5.63 3.85 -6.72
C ALA A 107 -6.68 2.90 -6.13
N ALA A 108 -6.79 1.68 -6.68
CA ALA A 108 -7.73 0.67 -6.20
C ALA A 108 -7.44 0.23 -4.76
N LEU A 109 -6.17 0.00 -4.43
CA LEU A 109 -5.74 -0.49 -3.12
C LEU A 109 -5.58 0.62 -2.07
N GLY A 110 -5.67 1.90 -2.46
CA GLY A 110 -5.46 3.03 -1.55
C GLY A 110 -4.00 3.17 -1.10
N ILE A 111 -3.05 2.88 -2.00
CA ILE A 111 -1.61 3.01 -1.76
C ILE A 111 -1.16 4.40 -2.21
N GLU A 112 -0.28 5.03 -1.44
CA GLU A 112 0.37 6.27 -1.87
C GLU A 112 1.33 5.96 -3.03
N HIS A 113 0.97 6.36 -4.26
CA HIS A 113 1.73 6.02 -5.47
C HIS A 113 3.06 6.76 -5.54
N ARG A 114 4.15 6.02 -5.38
CA ARG A 114 5.54 6.47 -5.53
C ARG A 114 6.34 5.40 -6.26
N GLU A 115 6.09 5.28 -7.56
CA GLU A 115 6.64 4.16 -8.32
C GLU A 115 8.14 4.30 -8.60
N SER A 116 8.85 3.19 -8.46
CA SER A 116 10.22 3.03 -8.93
C SER A 116 10.47 1.58 -9.36
N LYS A 117 11.31 1.38 -10.36
CA LYS A 117 11.83 0.03 -10.64
C LYS A 117 12.77 -0.40 -9.52
N PHE A 118 12.78 -1.69 -9.20
CA PHE A 118 13.82 -2.25 -8.36
C PHE A 118 15.06 -2.52 -9.22
N ASP A 119 16.19 -1.94 -8.84
CA ASP A 119 17.45 -2.17 -9.53
C ASP A 119 17.86 -3.64 -9.42
N GLY A 120 18.25 -4.23 -10.55
CA GLY A 120 18.71 -5.62 -10.62
C GLY A 120 17.61 -6.68 -10.56
N LEU A 121 16.34 -6.32 -10.33
CA LEU A 121 15.23 -7.27 -10.31
C LEU A 121 14.35 -7.15 -11.56
N PRO A 122 14.28 -8.19 -12.40
CA PRO A 122 13.45 -8.15 -13.61
C PRO A 122 11.98 -8.00 -13.23
N HIS A 123 11.24 -7.22 -14.02
CA HIS A 123 9.78 -7.08 -13.91
C HIS A 123 9.27 -6.86 -12.47
N THR A 124 10.00 -6.03 -11.70
CA THR A 124 9.70 -5.76 -10.30
C THR A 124 9.74 -4.25 -10.02
N TRP A 125 8.69 -3.76 -9.35
CA TRP A 125 8.47 -2.34 -9.08
C TRP A 125 8.08 -2.13 -7.62
N ARG A 126 8.65 -1.12 -6.97
CA ARG A 126 8.06 -0.53 -5.77
C ARG A 126 6.91 0.35 -6.25
N LEU A 127 5.70 0.09 -5.78
CA LEU A 127 4.53 0.90 -6.11
C LEU A 127 4.39 2.11 -5.19
N GLY A 128 4.81 1.95 -3.93
CA GLY A 128 4.63 2.95 -2.89
C GLY A 128 4.64 2.30 -1.52
N ASP A 129 3.97 2.94 -0.57
CA ASP A 129 3.85 2.44 0.81
C ASP A 129 2.38 2.36 1.22
N PHE A 130 2.02 1.29 1.91
CA PHE A 130 0.75 1.16 2.61
C PHE A 130 0.94 1.64 4.05
N ILE A 131 0.18 2.65 4.46
CA ILE A 131 0.32 3.32 5.75
C ILE A 131 -1.01 3.17 6.52
N PRO A 132 -1.19 2.10 7.32
CA PRO A 132 -2.44 1.91 8.06
C PRO A 132 -2.58 2.92 9.22
N THR A 133 -1.46 3.34 9.81
CA THR A 133 -1.37 4.30 10.91
C THR A 133 -0.10 5.12 10.74
N ALA A 134 -0.11 6.39 11.16
CA ALA A 134 1.08 7.24 11.15
C ALA A 134 2.31 6.55 11.78
N GLY A 135 3.47 6.66 11.13
CA GLY A 135 4.72 6.03 11.60
C GLY A 135 4.83 4.52 11.37
N MET A 136 3.85 3.88 10.74
CA MET A 136 3.93 2.51 10.24
C MET A 136 3.71 2.51 8.72
N ASP A 137 4.76 2.20 7.97
CA ASP A 137 4.70 2.11 6.51
C ASP A 137 5.22 0.76 6.02
N PHE A 138 4.44 0.11 5.16
CA PHE A 138 4.75 -1.17 4.56
C PHE A 138 5.01 -0.98 3.06
N PRO A 139 6.24 -1.19 2.57
CA PRO A 139 6.53 -1.08 1.15
C PRO A 139 5.65 -2.04 0.36
N VAL A 140 5.05 -1.57 -0.73
CA VAL A 140 4.26 -2.40 -1.63
C VAL A 140 5.06 -2.64 -2.90
N VAL A 141 5.33 -3.91 -3.18
CA VAL A 141 6.14 -4.35 -4.31
C VAL A 141 5.29 -5.18 -5.26
N LEU A 142 5.22 -4.76 -6.52
CA LEU A 142 4.61 -5.53 -7.60
C LEU A 142 5.70 -6.28 -8.36
N THR A 143 5.49 -7.56 -8.61
CA THR A 143 6.35 -8.36 -9.47
C THR A 143 5.52 -9.18 -10.47
N MET A 144 6.00 -9.31 -11.70
CA MET A 144 5.36 -10.06 -12.78
C MET A 144 6.37 -11.04 -13.37
N GLN A 145 6.40 -12.26 -12.84
CA GLN A 145 7.34 -13.31 -13.25
C GLN A 145 6.64 -14.39 -14.06
N ASP A 146 7.40 -15.04 -14.94
CA ASP A 146 6.93 -16.07 -15.88
C ASP A 146 7.24 -17.51 -15.40
N SER A 147 7.87 -17.66 -14.24
CA SER A 147 8.25 -18.94 -13.67
C SER A 147 8.34 -18.92 -12.14
N LYS A 148 8.22 -20.10 -11.53
CA LYS A 148 8.35 -20.29 -10.07
C LYS A 148 9.76 -19.92 -9.58
N ASP A 149 10.79 -20.24 -10.35
CA ASP A 149 12.18 -19.97 -9.99
C ASP A 149 12.49 -18.47 -10.04
N ALA A 150 12.02 -17.77 -11.07
CA ALA A 150 12.18 -16.32 -11.16
C ALA A 150 11.47 -15.60 -10.00
N LEU A 151 10.24 -16.02 -9.63
CA LEU A 151 9.57 -15.46 -8.46
C LEU A 151 10.33 -15.75 -7.16
N ALA A 152 10.84 -16.98 -6.98
CA ALA A 152 11.61 -17.33 -5.80
C ALA A 152 12.88 -16.47 -5.64
N GLU A 153 13.61 -16.23 -6.72
CA GLU A 153 14.79 -15.36 -6.71
C GLU A 153 14.46 -13.90 -6.36
N VAL A 154 13.38 -13.37 -6.96
CA VAL A 154 12.89 -12.03 -6.63
C VAL A 154 12.55 -11.93 -5.14
N VAL A 155 11.80 -12.89 -4.58
CA VAL A 155 11.42 -12.85 -3.16
C VAL A 155 12.65 -12.96 -2.25
N ARG A 156 13.62 -13.83 -2.55
CA ARG A 156 14.87 -13.93 -1.77
C ARG A 156 15.60 -12.59 -1.75
N SER A 157 15.73 -11.95 -2.91
CA SER A 157 16.39 -10.65 -3.03
C SER A 157 15.64 -9.55 -2.28
N LEU A 158 14.31 -9.50 -2.39
CA LEU A 158 13.48 -8.54 -1.63
C LEU A 158 13.64 -8.71 -0.12
N CYS A 159 13.65 -9.96 0.39
CA CYS A 159 13.87 -10.24 1.80
C CYS A 159 15.24 -9.75 2.31
N LEU A 160 16.27 -9.79 1.46
CA LEU A 160 17.61 -9.27 1.77
C LEU A 160 17.66 -7.74 1.69
N SER A 161 16.98 -7.13 0.72
CA SER A 161 17.04 -5.68 0.47
C SER A 161 16.11 -4.85 1.35
N ILE A 162 14.97 -5.39 1.78
CA ILE A 162 13.98 -4.66 2.57
C ILE A 162 14.05 -5.15 4.02
N PRO A 163 14.56 -4.35 4.98
CA PRO A 163 14.82 -4.79 6.36
C PRO A 163 13.56 -4.91 7.26
N LYS A 164 12.36 -4.79 6.69
CA LYS A 164 11.06 -4.76 7.38
C LYS A 164 10.01 -5.55 6.61
N PRO A 165 8.84 -5.85 7.21
CA PRO A 165 7.72 -6.45 6.46
C PRO A 165 7.32 -5.58 5.27
N PHE A 166 6.92 -6.23 4.18
CA PHE A 166 6.47 -5.60 2.94
C PHE A 166 5.30 -6.37 2.35
N VAL A 167 4.59 -5.78 1.39
CA VAL A 167 3.51 -6.42 0.64
C VAL A 167 4.06 -6.87 -0.70
N LEU A 168 3.95 -8.16 -1.00
CA LEU A 168 4.24 -8.67 -2.33
C LEU A 168 2.94 -8.80 -3.12
N ILE A 169 2.90 -8.19 -4.30
CA ILE A 169 1.78 -8.25 -5.23
C ILE A 169 2.25 -8.96 -6.50
N ALA A 170 1.43 -9.88 -7.02
CA ALA A 170 1.60 -10.48 -8.34
C ALA A 170 0.26 -10.61 -9.07
N PRO A 171 0.24 -10.76 -10.41
CA PRO A 171 -1.00 -10.93 -11.15
C PRO A 171 -1.86 -12.09 -10.64
N THR A 172 -1.26 -13.26 -10.42
CA THR A 172 -1.94 -14.43 -9.86
C THR A 172 -1.04 -15.23 -8.90
N ARG A 173 -1.54 -16.36 -8.40
CA ARG A 173 -0.79 -17.34 -7.61
C ARG A 173 -0.05 -18.40 -8.44
N LEU A 174 -0.10 -18.33 -9.78
CA LEU A 174 0.42 -19.37 -10.68
C LEU A 174 1.87 -19.79 -10.37
N HIS A 175 2.71 -18.81 -10.06
CA HIS A 175 4.13 -19.03 -9.78
C HIS A 175 4.47 -19.08 -8.28
N LEU A 176 3.47 -18.93 -7.40
CA LEU A 176 3.67 -18.97 -5.95
C LEU A 176 3.96 -20.42 -5.52
N SER A 177 5.13 -20.64 -4.93
CA SER A 177 5.54 -21.95 -4.41
C SER A 177 5.47 -21.99 -2.88
N PRO A 178 5.32 -23.18 -2.26
CA PRO A 178 5.32 -23.30 -0.79
C PRO A 178 6.58 -22.73 -0.12
N ALA A 179 7.72 -22.80 -0.81
CA ALA A 179 8.97 -22.21 -0.32
C ALA A 179 8.89 -20.67 -0.25
N VAL A 180 8.30 -20.04 -1.28
CA VAL A 180 8.06 -18.59 -1.30
C VAL A 180 7.05 -18.19 -0.23
N GLU A 181 5.96 -18.93 -0.07
CA GLU A 181 4.97 -18.68 0.99
C GLU A 181 5.61 -18.74 2.38
N THR A 182 6.47 -19.74 2.61
CA THR A 182 7.20 -19.88 3.88
C THR A 182 8.12 -18.68 4.15
N LEU A 183 8.87 -18.22 3.14
CA LEU A 183 9.75 -17.06 3.27
C LEU A 183 8.96 -15.77 3.59
N LEU A 184 7.85 -15.56 2.89
CA LEU A 184 6.98 -14.40 3.11
C LEU A 184 6.34 -14.43 4.51
N ALA A 185 5.87 -15.59 4.95
CA ALA A 185 5.31 -15.78 6.29
C ALA A 185 6.34 -15.49 7.39
N GLN A 186 7.58 -15.98 7.25
CA GLN A 186 8.68 -15.67 8.19
C GLN A 186 9.00 -14.18 8.26
N ARG A 187 8.79 -13.44 7.16
CA ARG A 187 8.96 -11.98 7.09
C ARG A 187 7.70 -11.19 7.46
N SER A 188 6.63 -11.86 7.90
CA SER A 188 5.31 -11.26 8.17
C SER A 188 4.81 -10.40 6.99
N SER A 189 5.15 -10.82 5.77
CA SER A 189 4.93 -10.07 4.53
C SER A 189 3.80 -10.73 3.75
N PRO A 190 2.62 -10.09 3.60
CA PRO A 190 1.50 -10.70 2.90
C PRO A 190 1.73 -10.76 1.39
N PHE A 191 1.14 -11.79 0.77
CA PHE A 191 1.03 -11.92 -0.68
C PHE A 191 -0.39 -11.55 -1.13
N ILE A 192 -0.49 -10.68 -2.14
CA ILE A 192 -1.75 -10.27 -2.77
C ILE A 192 -1.74 -10.73 -4.23
N ALA A 193 -2.71 -11.55 -4.60
CA ALA A 193 -2.96 -11.93 -5.99
C ALA A 193 -3.99 -10.98 -6.61
N LEU A 194 -3.62 -10.25 -7.67
CA LEU A 194 -4.47 -9.22 -8.26
C LEU A 194 -5.77 -9.80 -8.85
N ASN A 195 -5.73 -11.01 -9.40
CA ASN A 195 -6.92 -11.70 -9.91
C ASN A 195 -7.96 -12.05 -8.82
N GLU A 196 -7.52 -12.23 -7.58
CA GLU A 196 -8.36 -12.55 -6.43
C GLU A 196 -8.97 -11.30 -5.80
N GLU A 197 -8.25 -10.17 -5.85
CA GLU A 197 -8.63 -8.96 -5.12
C GLU A 197 -9.15 -7.83 -6.00
N LEU A 198 -8.75 -7.76 -7.27
CA LEU A 198 -9.13 -6.69 -8.18
C LEU A 198 -9.98 -7.19 -9.35
N HIS A 199 -10.78 -6.26 -9.87
CA HIS A 199 -11.43 -6.38 -11.17
C HIS A 199 -11.50 -5.01 -11.86
N LEU A 200 -11.47 -4.99 -13.17
CA LEU A 200 -11.69 -3.80 -13.98
C LEU A 200 -13.15 -3.39 -13.85
N GLY A 201 -13.43 -2.13 -13.55
CA GLY A 201 -14.80 -1.59 -13.55
C GLY A 201 -15.32 -1.30 -14.96
N ASP A 202 -16.44 -0.59 -15.04
CA ASP A 202 -16.99 -0.11 -16.32
C ASP A 202 -16.25 1.13 -16.85
N GLU A 203 -15.48 1.78 -15.97
CA GLU A 203 -14.49 2.81 -16.27
C GLU A 203 -13.08 2.19 -16.25
N PRO A 204 -12.05 2.82 -16.82
CA PRO A 204 -10.68 2.31 -16.86
C PRO A 204 -9.97 2.41 -15.48
N ARG A 205 -10.63 1.90 -14.44
CA ARG A 205 -10.19 1.84 -13.05
C ARG A 205 -10.40 0.44 -12.50
N PHE A 206 -9.46 -0.02 -11.68
CA PHE A 206 -9.66 -1.24 -10.92
C PHE A 206 -10.49 -0.97 -9.67
N LEU A 207 -11.30 -1.94 -9.29
CA LEU A 207 -12.12 -1.96 -8.10
C LEU A 207 -11.73 -3.17 -7.25
N THR A 208 -11.76 -3.00 -5.93
CA THR A 208 -11.51 -4.12 -5.01
C THR A 208 -12.74 -5.02 -4.91
N ARG A 209 -12.52 -6.33 -4.79
CA ARG A 209 -13.59 -7.33 -4.62
C ARG A 209 -14.08 -7.42 -3.17
N ARG A 210 -13.24 -7.00 -2.22
CA ARG A 210 -13.54 -6.91 -0.80
C ARG A 210 -12.98 -5.61 -0.23
N ASP A 211 -13.32 -5.35 1.03
CA ASP A 211 -12.87 -4.16 1.74
C ASP A 211 -11.33 -4.11 1.83
N LYS A 212 -10.75 -2.91 1.65
CA LYS A 212 -9.30 -2.71 1.70
C LYS A 212 -8.70 -3.11 3.05
N ALA A 213 -9.41 -2.87 4.16
CA ALA A 213 -8.97 -3.29 5.49
C ALA A 213 -8.89 -4.83 5.58
N ALA A 214 -9.77 -5.56 4.90
CA ALA A 214 -9.71 -7.02 4.85
C ALA A 214 -8.53 -7.54 4.01
N ILE A 215 -8.16 -6.82 2.93
CA ILE A 215 -6.99 -7.12 2.10
C ILE A 215 -5.70 -6.98 2.91
N PHE A 216 -5.58 -5.87 3.65
CA PHE A 216 -4.39 -5.55 4.45
C PHE A 216 -4.48 -6.00 5.91
N ALA A 217 -5.49 -6.80 6.28
CA ALA A 217 -5.71 -7.26 7.66
C ALA A 217 -4.46 -7.88 8.32
N PRO A 218 -3.63 -8.70 7.64
CA PRO A 218 -2.40 -9.24 8.24
C PRO A 218 -1.38 -8.19 8.67
N LEU A 219 -1.39 -6.99 8.06
CA LEU A 219 -0.53 -5.87 8.44
C LEU A 219 -1.19 -4.99 9.49
N ILE A 220 -2.50 -4.80 9.39
CA ILE A 220 -3.27 -4.05 10.37
C ILE A 220 -3.23 -4.76 11.73
N GLY A 221 -3.27 -6.10 11.76
CA GLY A 221 -3.09 -6.88 12.99
C GLY A 221 -1.68 -6.81 13.61
N GLN A 222 -0.68 -6.30 12.87
CA GLN A 222 0.65 -6.00 13.43
C GLN A 222 0.67 -4.63 14.14
N VAL A 223 -0.38 -3.81 13.97
CA VAL A 223 -0.57 -2.61 14.79
C VAL A 223 -0.89 -3.09 16.21
N PRO A 224 -0.10 -2.74 17.23
CA PRO A 224 -0.38 -3.15 18.60
C PRO A 224 -1.78 -2.71 19.03
N GLU A 225 -2.62 -3.67 19.47
CA GLU A 225 -3.94 -3.35 20.02
C GLU A 225 -3.82 -2.57 21.35
N PRO A 226 -4.79 -1.69 21.66
CA PRO A 226 -4.78 -0.87 22.88
C PRO A 226 -4.70 -1.64 24.21
N ASP A 227 -4.99 -2.94 24.27
CA ASP A 227 -5.30 -3.64 25.53
C ASP A 227 -4.19 -4.48 26.16
N SER A 228 -2.92 -4.31 25.77
CA SER A 228 -1.83 -5.15 26.28
C SER A 228 -0.82 -4.40 27.17
N GLY A 229 -1.27 -3.67 28.19
CA GLY A 229 -0.47 -3.29 29.38
C GLY A 229 0.90 -2.60 29.15
N GLY A 230 1.17 -2.19 27.92
CA GLY A 230 2.38 -1.56 27.43
C GLY A 230 2.03 -0.27 26.70
N THR A 231 3.04 0.52 26.35
CA THR A 231 2.81 1.74 25.56
C THR A 231 2.18 1.34 24.22
N VAL A 232 0.94 1.76 24.00
CA VAL A 232 0.23 1.61 22.72
C VAL A 232 0.34 2.91 21.93
N PHE A 233 -0.08 2.90 20.67
CA PHE A 233 -0.08 4.09 19.82
C PHE A 233 -1.51 4.44 19.42
N PHE A 234 -1.80 5.73 19.24
CA PHE A 234 -3.08 6.15 18.68
C PHE A 234 -3.09 5.85 17.17
N PRO A 235 -4.18 5.30 16.59
CA PRO A 235 -4.32 5.06 15.17
C PRO A 235 -4.56 6.38 14.40
N THR A 236 -3.59 7.28 14.46
CA THR A 236 -3.66 8.62 13.87
C THR A 236 -3.83 8.51 12.35
N PRO A 237 -4.90 9.08 11.76
CA PRO A 237 -5.10 9.06 10.31
C PRO A 237 -3.90 9.69 9.55
N PRO A 238 -3.58 9.20 8.34
CA PRO A 238 -2.54 9.81 7.51
C PRO A 238 -2.79 11.31 7.27
N GLY A 239 -1.75 12.13 7.39
CA GLY A 239 -1.82 13.59 7.20
C GLY A 239 -2.39 14.38 8.38
N THR A 240 -2.66 13.74 9.52
CA THR A 240 -3.15 14.45 10.72
C THR A 240 -2.11 15.41 11.28
N THR A 241 -2.54 16.62 11.63
CA THR A 241 -1.73 17.65 12.31
C THR A 241 -2.21 17.86 13.76
N TRP A 242 -1.36 18.41 14.62
CA TRP A 242 -1.70 18.64 16.04
C TRP A 242 -3.03 19.37 16.28
N PRO A 243 -3.40 20.43 15.53
CA PRO A 243 -4.69 21.14 15.73
C PRO A 243 -5.94 20.28 15.50
N GLN A 244 -5.82 19.15 14.80
CA GLN A 244 -6.91 18.22 14.54
C GLN A 244 -7.08 17.19 15.68
N ILE A 245 -6.14 17.15 16.62
CA ILE A 245 -6.20 16.28 17.79
C ILE A 245 -6.97 16.99 18.90
N LYS A 246 -7.92 16.26 19.47
CA LYS A 246 -8.65 16.63 20.68
C LYS A 246 -8.40 15.59 21.76
N ILE A 247 -8.14 16.04 22.98
CA ILE A 247 -7.95 15.19 24.15
C ILE A 247 -8.92 15.68 25.24
N GLN A 248 -9.60 14.77 25.94
CA GLN A 248 -10.46 15.10 27.07
C GLN A 248 -10.19 14.13 28.21
N PHE A 249 -9.92 14.65 29.41
CA PHE A 249 -9.79 13.82 30.61
C PHE A 249 -11.16 13.29 31.06
N ARG A 250 -11.20 12.06 31.58
CA ARG A 250 -12.46 11.40 31.99
C ARG A 250 -12.56 11.09 33.48
N ASP A 251 -11.48 10.64 34.09
CA ASP A 251 -11.48 10.15 35.48
C ASP A 251 -10.08 10.27 36.12
N GLY A 252 -9.28 11.24 35.66
CA GLY A 252 -7.87 11.45 36.04
C GLY A 252 -6.89 10.35 35.58
N HIS A 253 -7.38 9.18 35.17
CA HIS A 253 -6.58 8.01 34.77
C HIS A 253 -6.70 7.71 33.28
N THR A 254 -7.78 8.17 32.66
CA THR A 254 -8.05 7.96 31.24
C THR A 254 -8.38 9.26 30.52
N VAL A 255 -8.06 9.28 29.23
CA VAL A 255 -8.43 10.34 28.31
C VAL A 255 -9.22 9.75 27.15
N THR A 256 -10.20 10.49 26.64
CA THR A 256 -10.74 10.24 25.30
C THR A 256 -9.99 11.12 24.31
N ILE A 257 -9.62 10.53 23.18
CA ILE A 257 -8.82 11.18 22.14
C ILE A 257 -9.57 11.08 20.82
N TRP A 258 -9.63 12.20 20.10
CA TRP A 258 -10.18 12.26 18.75
C TRP A 258 -9.13 12.82 17.78
N ALA A 259 -9.05 12.23 16.60
CA ALA A 259 -8.34 12.79 15.45
C ALA A 259 -9.11 12.46 14.18
N GLY A 260 -9.78 13.46 13.59
CA GLY A 260 -10.70 13.24 12.48
C GLY A 260 -11.83 12.28 12.88
N GLU A 261 -11.96 11.17 12.14
CA GLU A 261 -12.97 10.12 12.38
C GLU A 261 -12.54 9.08 13.44
N LYS A 262 -11.28 9.11 13.88
CA LYS A 262 -10.78 8.16 14.87
C LYS A 262 -11.04 8.68 16.27
N THR A 263 -11.61 7.82 17.11
CA THR A 263 -11.85 8.07 18.52
C THR A 263 -11.39 6.88 19.34
N GLY A 264 -10.84 7.12 20.52
CA GLY A 264 -10.45 6.05 21.45
C GLY A 264 -10.27 6.55 22.87
N ARG A 265 -10.44 5.66 23.84
CA ARG A 265 -10.15 5.92 25.26
C ARG A 265 -8.81 5.28 25.60
N TYR A 266 -7.94 6.04 26.26
CA TYR A 266 -6.60 5.60 26.60
C TYR A 266 -6.24 5.90 28.05
N SER A 267 -5.58 4.95 28.70
CA SER A 267 -5.01 5.14 30.04
C SER A 267 -3.62 5.79 29.99
N TYR A 268 -3.15 6.31 31.13
CA TYR A 268 -1.77 6.75 31.26
C TYR A 268 -0.74 5.62 31.04
N GLY A 269 -1.12 4.35 31.23
CA GLY A 269 -0.28 3.21 30.89
C GLY A 269 -0.10 3.02 29.40
N GLU A 270 -1.22 3.03 28.69
CA GLU A 270 -1.29 2.96 27.23
C GLU A 270 -0.55 4.13 26.56
N MET A 271 -0.65 5.35 27.09
CA MET A 271 0.11 6.50 26.57
C MET A 271 1.60 6.45 26.93
N GLY A 272 2.08 5.36 27.53
CA GLY A 272 3.47 5.18 27.93
C GLY A 272 3.88 6.10 29.06
N MET A 273 2.94 6.56 29.88
CA MET A 273 3.14 7.48 31.00
C MET A 273 2.91 6.82 32.37
N LEU A 274 2.99 5.48 32.45
CA LEU A 274 2.98 4.68 33.68
C LEU A 274 4.39 4.48 34.24
N ASN A 275 4.56 4.72 35.55
CA ASN A 275 5.77 4.34 36.25
C ASN A 275 5.70 2.86 36.68
N ARG A 276 6.48 2.00 36.00
CA ARG A 276 6.51 0.55 36.23
C ARG A 276 6.90 0.13 37.65
N LYS A 277 7.53 1.00 38.45
CA LYS A 277 7.95 0.68 39.83
C LYS A 277 6.80 0.74 40.84
N ASN A 278 5.79 1.57 40.58
CA ASN A 278 4.72 1.84 41.56
C ASN A 278 3.32 1.92 40.96
N ASN A 279 3.19 1.63 39.65
CA ASN A 279 1.97 1.72 38.85
C ASN A 279 1.24 3.07 38.90
N LYS A 280 1.95 4.15 39.28
CA LYS A 280 1.39 5.51 39.32
C LYS A 280 1.68 6.27 38.02
N PRO A 281 0.87 7.29 37.68
CA PRO A 281 1.17 8.19 36.58
C PRO A 281 2.52 8.87 36.77
N THR A 282 3.27 8.99 35.68
CA THR A 282 4.53 9.75 35.63
C THR A 282 4.25 11.25 35.77
N VAL A 283 5.31 12.02 36.03
CA VAL A 283 5.22 13.49 36.04
C VAL A 283 4.67 14.04 34.72
N GLN A 284 4.90 13.36 33.59
CA GLN A 284 4.40 13.80 32.27
C GLN A 284 2.87 13.71 32.15
N TRP A 285 2.26 12.69 32.75
CA TRP A 285 0.80 12.59 32.80
C TRP A 285 0.20 13.77 33.57
N ARG A 286 0.79 14.10 34.73
CA ARG A 286 0.37 15.27 35.52
C ARG A 286 0.57 16.59 34.78
N TRP A 287 1.60 16.67 33.93
CA TRP A 287 1.78 17.82 33.05
C TRP A 287 0.69 17.92 32.00
N LEU A 288 0.32 16.79 31.38
CA LEU A 288 -0.78 16.75 30.42
C LEU A 288 -2.12 17.14 31.07
N GLU A 289 -2.39 16.64 32.27
CA GLU A 289 -3.55 17.04 33.08
C GLU A 289 -3.50 18.53 33.46
N GLY A 290 -2.32 19.07 33.80
CA GLY A 290 -2.13 20.50 34.01
C GLY A 290 -2.49 21.35 32.79
N PHE A 291 -2.19 20.84 31.57
CA PHE A 291 -2.61 21.51 30.34
C PHE A 291 -4.12 21.44 30.18
N ALA A 292 -4.74 20.31 30.48
CA ALA A 292 -6.19 20.16 30.46
C ALA A 292 -6.88 21.19 31.38
N ASN A 293 -6.46 21.27 32.64
CA ASN A 293 -7.01 22.19 33.63
C ASN A 293 -6.78 23.67 33.31
N SER A 294 -5.88 23.97 32.38
CA SER A 294 -5.59 25.33 31.91
C SER A 294 -5.98 25.54 30.45
N HIS A 295 -6.87 24.69 29.90
CA HIS A 295 -7.37 24.73 28.52
C HIS A 295 -6.26 24.83 27.45
N GLY A 296 -5.17 24.12 27.65
CA GLY A 296 -4.06 24.01 26.71
C GLY A 296 -2.97 25.07 26.84
N GLU A 297 -3.02 25.97 27.83
CA GLU A 297 -1.98 26.98 28.05
C GLU A 297 -1.59 27.08 29.52
N ILE A 298 -0.30 27.06 29.83
CA ILE A 298 0.15 27.21 31.22
C ILE A 298 1.21 28.30 31.37
N ASP A 299 0.89 29.32 32.19
CA ASP A 299 1.79 30.38 32.64
C ASP A 299 2.45 29.95 33.96
N TRP A 300 3.74 29.64 33.92
CA TRP A 300 4.45 29.05 35.06
C TRP A 300 5.12 30.05 35.98
N LYS A 301 4.51 31.23 36.18
CA LYS A 301 4.92 32.15 37.22
C LYS A 301 4.79 31.46 38.58
N ASN A 302 5.94 31.07 39.13
CA ASN A 302 6.35 31.17 40.54
C ASN A 302 6.77 29.91 41.34
N LYS A 303 6.94 28.70 40.78
CA LYS A 303 7.38 27.55 41.63
C LYS A 303 8.43 26.58 41.08
N TYR A 304 8.95 26.73 39.86
CA TYR A 304 9.92 25.78 39.30
C TYR A 304 11.02 26.47 38.48
N SER A 305 12.23 25.92 38.51
CA SER A 305 13.35 26.44 37.71
C SER A 305 13.08 26.29 36.20
N ALA A 306 13.53 27.26 35.40
CA ALA A 306 13.37 27.24 33.93
C ALA A 306 13.99 26.00 33.27
N VAL A 307 15.05 25.43 33.87
CA VAL A 307 15.72 24.21 33.40
C VAL A 307 14.82 22.98 33.59
N THR A 308 14.16 22.87 34.75
CA THR A 308 13.23 21.78 35.03
C THR A 308 12.04 21.81 34.07
N LEU A 309 11.48 23.00 33.82
CA LEU A 309 10.34 23.18 32.90
C LEU A 309 10.66 22.72 31.47
N LYS A 310 11.82 23.13 30.93
CA LYS A 310 12.26 22.72 29.59
C LYS A 310 12.41 21.20 29.47
N LYS A 311 12.97 20.55 30.50
CA LYS A 311 13.16 19.10 30.52
C LYS A 311 11.83 18.34 30.57
N GLN A 312 10.87 18.78 31.39
CA GLN A 312 9.55 18.15 31.43
C GLN A 312 8.79 18.35 30.12
N LYS A 313 8.80 19.57 29.54
CA LYS A 313 8.23 19.83 28.22
C LYS A 313 8.82 18.91 27.15
N GLN A 314 10.14 18.78 27.11
CA GLN A 314 10.84 17.93 26.14
C GLN A 314 10.41 16.46 26.25
N GLU A 315 10.33 15.95 27.48
CA GLU A 315 9.96 14.55 27.74
C GLU A 315 8.47 14.28 27.47
N LEU A 316 7.57 15.21 27.81
CA LEU A 316 6.16 15.13 27.42
C LEU A 316 6.00 15.17 25.90
N SER A 317 6.68 16.10 25.22
CA SER A 317 6.65 16.21 23.76
C SER A 317 7.15 14.94 23.11
N LYS A 318 8.23 14.34 23.62
CA LYS A 318 8.76 13.05 23.14
C LYS A 318 7.72 11.94 23.26
N ARG A 319 7.00 11.86 24.38
CA ARG A 319 5.97 10.82 24.60
C ARG A 319 4.75 11.02 23.73
N LEU A 320 4.26 12.26 23.60
CA LEU A 320 3.13 12.58 22.72
C LEU A 320 3.47 12.34 21.25
N ARG A 321 4.65 12.76 20.79
CA ARG A 321 5.14 12.45 19.42
C ARG A 321 5.24 10.96 19.18
N ALA A 322 5.75 10.20 20.16
CA ALA A 322 5.80 8.75 20.07
C ALA A 322 4.39 8.13 20.00
N PHE A 323 3.47 8.58 20.85
CA PHE A 323 2.10 8.06 20.95
C PHE A 323 1.25 8.36 19.71
N PHE A 324 1.29 9.60 19.20
CA PHE A 324 0.52 10.04 18.03
C PHE A 324 1.24 9.85 16.68
N ARG A 325 2.55 9.56 16.72
CA ARG A 325 3.40 9.38 15.54
C ARG A 325 3.43 10.59 14.59
N ILE A 326 3.31 11.79 15.17
CA ILE A 326 3.48 13.06 14.47
C ILE A 326 4.88 13.60 14.79
N GLU A 327 5.67 13.90 13.75
CA GLU A 327 7.04 14.37 13.93
C GLU A 327 7.13 15.77 14.50
N ASP A 328 6.16 16.65 14.22
CA ASP A 328 6.14 18.01 14.72
C ASP A 328 6.07 18.10 16.24
N ASP A 329 6.59 19.18 16.82
CA ASP A 329 6.50 19.41 18.26
C ASP A 329 5.06 19.79 18.67
N PRO A 330 4.42 19.06 19.60
CA PRO A 330 3.04 19.28 20.04
C PRO A 330 2.84 20.53 20.91
N ILE A 331 3.92 21.09 21.47
CA ILE A 331 3.85 22.19 22.44
C ILE A 331 4.80 23.30 21.99
N GLU A 332 4.27 24.51 21.84
CA GLU A 332 5.04 25.70 21.48
C GLU A 332 5.24 26.64 22.65
N TRP A 333 6.25 27.51 22.54
CA TRP A 333 6.54 28.56 23.51
C TRP A 333 6.06 29.90 22.96
N ILE A 334 5.15 30.55 23.67
CA ILE A 334 4.61 31.86 23.30
C ILE A 334 5.44 32.95 23.99
N LYS A 335 6.22 33.71 23.21
CA LYS A 335 7.13 34.74 23.76
C LYS A 335 6.38 35.89 24.45
N GLU A 336 5.22 36.27 23.94
CA GLU A 336 4.41 37.41 24.41
C GLU A 336 3.86 37.17 25.81
N THR A 337 3.21 36.02 26.02
CA THR A 337 2.60 35.64 27.29
C THR A 337 3.56 34.88 28.21
N LYS A 338 4.73 34.47 27.69
CA LYS A 338 5.75 33.65 28.38
C LYS A 338 5.17 32.31 28.88
N THR A 339 4.31 31.70 28.07
CA THR A 339 3.62 30.45 28.39
C THR A 339 4.00 29.33 27.42
N TYR A 340 3.75 28.09 27.85
CA TYR A 340 3.70 26.95 26.94
C TYR A 340 2.26 26.73 26.49
N ARG A 341 2.06 26.52 25.19
CA ARG A 341 0.74 26.26 24.59
C ARG A 341 0.75 24.95 23.81
N CYS A 342 -0.28 24.13 24.02
CA CYS A 342 -0.55 22.94 23.22
C CYS A 342 -1.03 23.36 21.82
N LYS A 343 -0.48 22.72 20.78
CA LYS A 343 -1.00 22.87 19.40
C LYS A 343 -2.27 22.07 19.15
N PHE A 344 -2.55 21.10 20.03
CA PHE A 344 -3.77 20.29 20.05
C PHE A 344 -4.76 20.85 21.08
N ARG A 345 -6.05 20.51 20.96
CA ARG A 345 -7.06 20.91 21.94
C ARG A 345 -7.12 19.92 23.08
N ILE A 346 -7.17 20.41 24.30
CA ILE A 346 -7.21 19.57 25.50
C ILE A 346 -8.17 20.17 26.53
N LEU A 347 -9.03 19.32 27.09
CA LEU A 347 -10.05 19.70 28.07
C LEU A 347 -9.95 18.84 29.33
N PRO A 348 -10.28 19.42 30.51
CA PRO A 348 -10.36 18.69 31.77
C PRO A 348 -11.62 17.81 31.83
N GLU A 349 -11.75 17.07 32.92
CA GLU A 349 -12.94 16.29 33.21
C GLU A 349 -14.17 17.20 33.42
N GLY A 350 -15.29 16.86 32.79
CA GLY A 350 -16.56 17.58 32.94
C GLY A 350 -16.82 18.72 31.94
N ASP A 351 -15.82 19.13 31.15
CA ASP A 351 -16.01 20.18 30.14
C ASP A 351 -16.51 19.63 28.80
N GLU A 352 -17.66 20.08 28.31
CA GLU A 352 -18.27 19.59 27.06
C GLU A 352 -18.04 20.50 25.84
N VAL A 353 -17.38 21.65 25.99
CA VAL A 353 -17.25 22.66 24.91
C VAL A 353 -15.79 22.85 24.49
N TYR A 354 -15.52 22.61 23.20
CA TYR A 354 -14.21 22.67 22.53
C TYR A 354 -13.91 23.94 21.75
#